data_AF-W0FMC7-F1
#
_entry.id   AF-W0FMC7-F1
#
_cell.length_a   1.000
_cell.length_b   1.000
_cell.length_c   1.000
_cell.angle_alpha   90.00
_cell.angle_beta   90.00
_cell.angle_gamma   90.00
#
_symmetry.space_group_name_H-M   'P 1'
#
loop_
_entity.id
_entity.type
_entity.pdbx_description
1 polymer ?
#
loop_
_entity_poly.entity_id
_entity_poly.type
_entity_poly.pdbx_seq_one_letter_code
_entity_poly.pdbx_strand_id
1 'polypeptide(L)'
;MGEFADRVFQIVRQVPCGKVTTYGQVAHLMGRPQSARYVGFALRGNPSPGAGADDVPCHRVVFKDGSLCPSYAFGGPDVQRNMLEREGVSFADDAHIDMQLCLWDGCGANDPDGPTEPPAGFDWEAEMAESL
;
A
#
# COMPACT_ATOMS: atom_id res chain seq x y z
N MET A 1 -4.69 11.09 -14.63
CA MET A 1 -3.50 10.92 -13.78
C MET A 1 -2.46 10.14 -14.57
N GLY A 2 -1.21 10.09 -14.12
CA GLY A 2 -0.19 9.30 -14.82
C GLY A 2 -0.34 7.81 -14.53
N GLU A 3 0.01 6.96 -15.50
CA GLU A 3 -0.12 5.49 -15.46
C GLU A 3 0.41 4.86 -14.15
N PHE A 4 1.46 5.43 -13.57
CA PHE A 4 2.02 4.99 -12.30
C PHE A 4 1.06 5.18 -11.12
N ALA A 5 0.41 6.35 -11.01
CA ALA A 5 -0.50 6.65 -9.90
C ALA A 5 -1.75 5.76 -9.98
N ASP A 6 -2.27 5.53 -11.19
CA ASP A 6 -3.41 4.64 -11.41
C ASP A 6 -3.08 3.21 -10.95
N ARG A 7 -1.89 2.68 -11.27
CA ARG A 7 -1.44 1.36 -10.76
C ARG A 7 -1.30 1.32 -9.24
N VAL A 8 -0.77 2.38 -8.61
CA VAL A 8 -0.72 2.50 -7.14
C VAL A 8 -2.11 2.36 -6.54
N PHE A 9 -3.10 3.06 -7.09
CA PHE A 9 -4.46 3.01 -6.58
C PHE A 9 -5.13 1.64 -6.77
N GLN A 10 -4.88 0.96 -7.89
CA GLN A 10 -5.40 -0.38 -8.12
C GLN A 10 -4.90 -1.39 -7.09
N ILE A 11 -3.62 -1.32 -6.69
CA ILE A 11 -3.07 -2.20 -5.65
C ILE A 11 -3.63 -1.84 -4.28
N VAL A 12 -3.70 -0.55 -3.95
CA VAL A 12 -4.17 -0.10 -2.64
C VAL A 12 -5.64 -0.44 -2.43
N ARG A 13 -6.46 -0.47 -3.49
CA ARG A 13 -7.85 -0.95 -3.44
C ARG A 13 -7.99 -2.42 -3.08
N GLN A 14 -6.96 -3.24 -3.32
CA GLN A 14 -6.99 -4.67 -2.99
C GLN A 14 -6.69 -4.96 -1.52
N VAL A 15 -6.14 -4.00 -0.78
CA VAL A 15 -5.84 -4.16 0.64
C VAL A 15 -7.16 -4.31 1.39
N PRO A 16 -7.43 -5.44 2.06
CA PRO A 16 -8.71 -5.66 2.72
C PRO A 16 -8.86 -4.83 3.99
N CYS A 17 -10.12 -4.64 4.42
CA CYS A 17 -10.43 -4.01 5.71
C CYS A 17 -9.76 -4.77 6.87
N GLY A 18 -9.17 -4.04 7.81
CA GLY A 18 -8.46 -4.62 8.96
C GLY A 18 -7.03 -5.07 8.65
N LYS A 19 -6.56 -4.87 7.41
CA LYS A 19 -5.17 -5.09 7.00
C LYS A 19 -4.52 -3.80 6.52
N VAL A 20 -3.19 -3.78 6.60
CA VAL A 20 -2.36 -2.68 6.13
C VAL A 20 -1.29 -3.17 5.18
N THR A 21 -0.78 -2.27 4.36
CA THR A 21 0.37 -2.51 3.49
C THR A 21 1.40 -1.42 3.69
N THR A 22 2.61 -1.61 3.15
CA THR A 22 3.67 -0.61 3.23
C THR A 22 3.91 0.05 1.89
N TYR A 23 4.42 1.28 1.89
CA TYR A 23 4.83 1.96 0.64
C TYR A 23 5.80 1.10 -0.20
N GLY A 24 6.73 0.40 0.47
CA GLY A 24 7.68 -0.49 -0.18
C GLY A 24 7.01 -1.74 -0.77
N GLN A 25 6.03 -2.32 -0.07
CA GLN A 25 5.28 -3.47 -0.57
C GLN A 25 4.42 -3.10 -1.78
N VAL A 26 3.74 -1.95 -1.77
CA VAL A 26 3.02 -1.46 -2.96
C VAL A 26 3.98 -1.26 -4.13
N ALA A 27 5.16 -0.66 -3.88
CA ALA A 27 6.19 -0.49 -4.90
C ALA A 27 6.71 -1.84 -5.45
N HIS A 28 6.87 -2.84 -4.58
CA HIS A 28 7.28 -4.19 -4.96
C HIS A 28 6.21 -4.90 -5.81
N LEU A 29 4.93 -4.82 -5.42
CA LEU A 29 3.80 -5.39 -6.17
C LEU A 29 3.63 -4.77 -7.57
N MET A 30 4.10 -3.53 -7.77
CA MET A 30 4.16 -2.90 -9.09
C MET A 30 5.37 -3.31 -9.95
N GLY A 31 6.26 -4.16 -9.43
CA GLY A 31 7.55 -4.46 -10.07
C GLY A 31 8.54 -3.29 -10.04
N ARG A 32 8.38 -2.33 -9.11
CA ARG A 32 9.22 -1.13 -8.98
C ARG A 32 9.70 -0.92 -7.55
N PRO A 33 10.49 -1.82 -6.96
CA PRO A 33 10.78 -1.85 -5.52
C PRO A 33 11.45 -0.56 -4.98
N GLN A 34 12.18 0.17 -5.81
CA GLN A 34 12.84 1.43 -5.44
C GLN A 34 11.90 2.65 -5.45
N SER A 35 10.62 2.47 -5.82
CA SER A 35 9.67 3.57 -6.01
C SER A 35 8.80 3.90 -4.80
N ALA A 36 9.12 3.41 -3.59
CA ALA A 36 8.31 3.62 -2.40
C ALA A 36 8.00 5.10 -2.10
N ARG A 37 8.97 6.00 -2.33
CA ARG A 37 8.77 7.45 -2.17
C ARG A 37 7.76 8.02 -3.19
N TYR A 38 7.78 7.52 -4.43
CA TYR A 38 6.84 7.90 -5.47
C TYR A 38 5.42 7.39 -5.20
N VAL A 39 5.29 6.20 -4.58
CA VAL A 39 4.00 5.72 -4.07
C VAL A 39 3.40 6.72 -3.09
N GLY A 40 4.20 7.22 -2.14
CA GLY A 40 3.76 8.26 -1.20
C GLY A 40 3.30 9.55 -1.90
N PHE A 41 3.99 10.00 -2.94
CA PHE A 41 3.56 11.16 -3.73
C PHE A 41 2.25 10.90 -4.49
N ALA A 42 2.08 9.72 -5.09
CA ALA A 42 0.84 9.34 -5.76
C ALA A 42 -0.35 9.33 -4.79
N LEU A 43 -0.17 8.77 -3.59
CA LEU A 43 -1.21 8.69 -2.57
C LEU A 43 -1.62 10.06 -2.01
N ARG A 44 -0.71 11.04 -1.94
CA ARG A 44 -1.08 12.43 -1.59
C ARG A 44 -2.06 13.05 -2.58
N GLY A 45 -2.01 12.62 -3.85
CA GLY A 45 -2.89 13.07 -4.92
C GLY A 45 -4.13 12.20 -5.12
N ASN A 46 -4.46 11.32 -4.18
CA ASN A 46 -5.61 10.43 -4.29
C ASN A 46 -6.92 11.23 -4.47
N PRO A 47 -7.66 11.04 -5.58
CA PRO A 47 -8.88 11.79 -5.86
C PRO A 47 -10.10 11.34 -5.03
N SER A 48 -10.05 10.12 -4.48
CA SER A 48 -11.16 9.50 -3.75
C SER A 48 -10.66 8.84 -2.46
N PRO A 49 -10.21 9.64 -1.47
CA PRO A 49 -9.80 9.12 -0.17
C PRO A 49 -11.01 8.62 0.63
N GLY A 50 -10.94 7.40 1.14
CA GLY A 50 -12.02 6.81 1.92
C GLY A 50 -11.86 5.31 2.09
N ALA A 51 -12.90 4.65 2.56
CA ALA A 51 -12.94 3.19 2.78
C ALA A 51 -14.15 2.52 2.11
N GLY A 52 -14.92 3.26 1.29
CA GLY A 52 -16.03 2.74 0.52
C GLY A 52 -15.58 1.90 -0.69
N ALA A 53 -16.54 1.29 -1.38
CA ALA A 53 -16.27 0.36 -2.48
C ALA A 53 -15.53 1.01 -3.68
N ASP A 54 -15.80 2.31 -3.92
CA ASP A 54 -15.19 3.08 -5.01
C ASP A 54 -14.01 3.95 -4.56
N ASP A 55 -13.69 3.94 -3.27
CA ASP A 55 -12.61 4.75 -2.70
C ASP A 55 -11.25 4.07 -2.87
N VAL A 56 -10.19 4.83 -2.64
CA VAL A 56 -8.84 4.31 -2.51
C VAL A 56 -8.43 4.43 -1.04
N PRO A 57 -8.28 3.30 -0.32
CA PRO A 57 -8.03 3.28 1.12
C PRO A 57 -6.57 3.58 1.46
N CYS A 58 -6.14 4.80 1.15
CA CYS A 58 -4.77 5.26 1.35
C CYS A 58 -4.34 5.31 2.83
N HIS A 59 -5.28 5.32 3.78
CA HIS A 59 -4.98 5.19 5.22
C HIS A 59 -4.40 3.81 5.58
N ARG A 60 -4.69 2.77 4.78
CA ARG A 60 -4.13 1.41 4.95
C ARG A 60 -2.65 1.30 4.54
N VAL A 61 -2.06 2.37 4.00
CA VAL A 61 -0.64 2.38 3.59
C VAL A 61 0.20 3.08 4.66
N VAL A 62 1.17 2.35 5.23
CA VAL A 62 2.00 2.80 6.36
C VAL A 62 3.49 2.64 6.10
N PHE A 63 4.32 3.13 7.03
CA PHE A 63 5.76 2.91 6.96
C PHE A 63 6.15 1.46 7.25
N LYS A 64 7.36 1.07 6.83
CA LYS A 64 7.86 -0.30 6.95
C LYS A 64 7.96 -0.78 8.40
N ASP A 65 8.22 0.14 9.32
CA ASP A 65 8.30 -0.11 10.76
C ASP A 65 6.91 -0.15 11.43
N GLY A 66 5.82 0.01 10.67
CA GLY A 66 4.46 0.06 11.19
C GLY A 66 4.04 1.43 11.71
N SER A 67 4.90 2.46 11.61
CA SER A 67 4.53 3.82 12.00
C SER A 67 3.54 4.46 11.02
N LEU A 68 2.64 5.28 11.56
CA LEU A 68 1.69 6.08 10.77
C LEU A 68 2.39 7.24 10.06
N CYS A 69 1.75 7.78 9.02
CA CYS A 69 2.29 8.93 8.30
C CYS A 69 2.05 10.24 9.09
N PRO A 70 3.09 10.92 9.61
CA PRO A 70 2.92 12.15 10.41
C PRO A 70 2.27 13.28 9.63
N SER A 71 2.41 13.25 8.30
CA SER A 71 1.85 14.25 7.39
C SER A 71 0.86 13.61 6.43
N TYR A 72 0.01 12.72 6.96
CA TYR A 72 -1.08 12.11 6.21
C TYR A 72 -1.96 13.21 5.62
N ALA A 73 -2.10 13.18 4.28
CA ALA A 73 -2.65 14.30 3.52
C ALA A 73 -4.15 14.56 3.80
N PHE A 74 -4.86 13.57 4.33
CA PHE A 74 -6.32 13.60 4.50
C PHE A 74 -6.73 13.78 5.97
N GLY A 75 -6.13 14.76 6.65
CA GLY A 75 -6.50 15.13 8.02
C GLY A 75 -5.49 14.75 9.10
N GLY A 76 -4.28 14.31 8.73
CA GLY A 76 -3.20 14.04 9.68
C GLY A 76 -3.22 12.63 10.29
N PRO A 77 -2.22 12.32 11.14
CA PRO A 77 -1.98 10.97 11.66
C PRO A 77 -3.12 10.47 12.57
N ASP A 78 -3.79 11.36 13.30
CA ASP A 78 -4.93 11.00 14.16
C ASP A 78 -6.13 10.50 13.35
N VAL A 79 -6.39 11.11 12.19
CA VAL A 79 -7.43 10.66 11.26
C VAL A 79 -7.06 9.30 10.66
N GLN A 80 -5.80 9.13 10.25
CA GLN A 80 -5.30 7.85 9.76
C GLN A 80 -5.50 6.75 10.82
N ARG A 81 -5.10 7.02 12.07
CA ARG A 81 -5.28 6.12 13.20
C ARG A 81 -6.75 5.76 13.41
N ASN A 82 -7.63 6.76 13.49
CA ASN A 82 -9.04 6.52 13.77
C ASN A 82 -9.71 5.68 12.67
N MET A 83 -9.34 5.87 11.41
CA MET A 83 -9.83 5.04 10.30
C MET A 83 -9.35 3.58 10.45
N LEU A 84 -8.07 3.37 10.78
CA LEU A 84 -7.51 2.04 10.99
C LEU A 84 -8.14 1.33 12.20
N GLU A 85 -8.34 2.04 13.32
CA GLU A 85 -9.00 1.51 14.51
C GLU A 85 -10.45 1.09 14.22
N ARG A 86 -11.20 1.88 13.44
CA ARG A 86 -12.57 1.52 13.01
C ARG A 86 -12.62 0.27 12.14
N GLU A 87 -11.54 -0.02 11.43
CA GLU A 87 -11.40 -1.24 10.64
C GLU A 87 -10.92 -2.45 11.45
N GLY A 88 -10.60 -2.27 12.74
CA GLY A 88 -10.12 -3.33 13.61
C GLY A 88 -8.62 -3.61 13.50
N VAL A 89 -7.83 -2.67 12.96
CA VAL A 89 -6.37 -2.77 12.94
C VAL A 89 -5.83 -2.67 14.36
N SER A 90 -4.98 -3.63 14.73
CA SER A 90 -4.35 -3.68 16.05
C SER A 90 -3.07 -2.84 16.08
N PHE A 91 -2.88 -2.10 17.17
CA PHE A 91 -1.70 -1.29 17.40
C PHE A 91 -0.82 -1.93 18.47
N ALA A 92 0.49 -1.98 18.21
CA ALA A 92 1.46 -2.45 19.19
C ALA A 92 1.71 -1.39 20.27
N ASP A 93 1.65 -0.12 19.90
CA ASP A 93 1.78 1.04 20.80
C ASP A 93 1.07 2.29 20.23
N ASP A 94 1.29 3.46 20.84
CA ASP A 94 0.69 4.73 20.42
C ASP A 94 1.16 5.23 19.05
N ALA A 95 2.23 4.69 18.47
CA ALA A 95 2.76 5.13 17.17
C ALA A 95 2.80 4.00 16.12
N HIS A 96 2.80 2.72 16.53
CA HIS A 96 3.05 1.58 15.65
C HIS A 96 1.88 0.60 15.60
N ILE A 97 1.61 0.14 14.38
CA ILE A 97 0.69 -0.96 14.09
C ILE A 97 1.35 -2.29 14.42
N ASP A 98 0.57 -3.26 14.89
CA ASP A 98 1.03 -4.65 14.96
C ASP A 98 1.12 -5.24 13.55
N MET A 99 2.30 -5.09 12.95
CA MET A 99 2.58 -5.56 11.61
C MET A 99 2.55 -7.09 11.49
N GLN A 100 2.70 -7.85 12.59
CA GLN A 100 2.62 -9.31 12.52
C GLN A 100 1.17 -9.77 12.30
N LEU A 101 0.22 -9.06 12.90
CA LEU A 101 -1.21 -9.39 12.80
C LEU A 101 -1.87 -8.73 11.59
N CYS A 102 -1.51 -7.48 11.29
CA CYS A 102 -2.25 -6.64 10.37
C CYS A 102 -1.61 -6.49 8.99
N LEU A 103 -0.37 -6.92 8.77
CA LEU A 103 0.25 -6.84 7.44
C LEU A 103 -0.52 -7.71 6.44
N TRP A 104 -0.84 -7.11 5.30
CA TRP A 104 -1.40 -7.79 4.14
C TRP A 104 -0.32 -8.64 3.47
N ASP A 105 -0.64 -9.88 3.15
CA ASP A 105 0.25 -10.84 2.49
C ASP A 105 0.45 -10.56 0.98
N GLY A 106 -0.33 -9.64 0.41
CA GLY A 106 -0.32 -9.34 -1.02
C GLY A 106 -1.27 -10.21 -1.83
N CYS A 107 -1.96 -11.16 -1.20
CA CYS A 107 -3.01 -11.95 -1.81
C CYS A 107 -4.35 -11.28 -1.52
N GLY A 108 -5.06 -10.83 -2.54
CA GLY A 108 -6.40 -10.31 -2.36
C GLY A 108 -7.31 -11.43 -1.84
N ALA A 109 -8.10 -11.17 -0.80
CA ALA A 109 -9.09 -12.13 -0.29
C ALA A 109 -10.20 -12.51 -1.32
N ASN A 110 -10.14 -11.96 -2.55
CA ASN A 110 -11.09 -12.18 -3.62
C ASN A 110 -10.45 -12.67 -4.94
N ASP A 111 -9.20 -13.17 -4.93
CA ASP A 111 -8.60 -13.74 -6.16
C ASP A 111 -7.72 -14.98 -5.86
N PRO A 112 -8.28 -16.21 -5.96
CA PRO A 112 -7.51 -17.45 -5.84
C PRO A 112 -6.63 -17.76 -7.08
N ASP A 113 -6.71 -16.96 -8.14
CA ASP A 113 -5.98 -17.11 -9.42
C ASP A 113 -5.05 -15.90 -9.70
N GLY A 114 -4.63 -15.18 -8.66
CA GLY A 114 -3.63 -14.12 -8.80
C GLY A 114 -2.34 -14.68 -9.41
N PRO A 115 -1.71 -13.99 -10.39
CA PRO A 115 -0.59 -14.55 -11.13
C PRO A 115 0.61 -14.77 -10.19
N THR A 116 0.92 -16.04 -9.91
CA THR A 116 2.16 -16.48 -9.25
C THR A 116 3.39 -16.33 -10.15
N GLU A 117 3.17 -15.99 -11.42
CA GLU A 117 4.18 -15.83 -12.44
C GLU A 117 4.26 -14.36 -12.85
N PRO A 118 5.46 -13.81 -13.01
CA PRO A 118 5.61 -12.49 -13.57
C PRO A 118 5.05 -12.40 -14.99
N PRO A 119 4.63 -11.20 -15.44
CA PRO A 119 3.99 -11.01 -16.73
C PRO A 119 4.89 -11.50 -17.87
N ALA A 120 4.29 -12.17 -18.85
CA ALA A 120 5.00 -12.67 -20.02
C ALA A 120 5.73 -11.52 -20.75
N GLY A 121 7.07 -11.62 -20.79
CA GLY A 121 7.95 -10.60 -21.37
C GLY A 121 8.76 -9.77 -20.37
N PHE A 122 8.71 -10.07 -19.07
CA PHE A 122 9.60 -9.46 -18.08
C PHE A 122 11.00 -10.09 -18.17
N ASP A 123 12.00 -9.28 -18.52
CA ASP A 123 13.39 -9.70 -18.72
C ASP A 123 14.20 -9.46 -17.44
N TRP A 124 14.55 -10.55 -16.74
CA TRP A 124 15.32 -10.52 -15.49
C TRP A 124 16.76 -10.02 -15.70
N GLU A 125 17.33 -10.25 -16.87
CA GLU A 125 18.75 -9.96 -17.12
C GLU A 125 18.98 -8.47 -17.34
N ALA A 126 18.01 -7.77 -17.92
CA ALA A 126 18.05 -6.32 -18.12
C ALA A 126 18.00 -5.54 -16.80
N GLU A 127 17.12 -5.93 -15.87
CA GLU A 127 16.94 -5.24 -14.58
C GLU A 127 18.09 -5.48 -13.59
N MET A 128 18.73 -6.66 -13.61
CA MET A 128 19.87 -6.96 -12.73
C MET A 128 21.19 -6.35 -13.21
N ALA A 129 21.28 -5.95 -14.48
CA ALA A 129 22.48 -5.32 -15.06
C ALA A 129 22.60 -3.83 -14.72
N GLU A 130 21.51 -3.14 -14.38
CA GLU A 130 21.52 -1.71 -14.00
C GLU A 130 21.95 -1.45 -12.53
N SER A 131 22.34 -2.48 -11.78
CA SER A 131 22.85 -2.36 -10.40
C SER A 131 24.34 -2.74 -10.23
N LEU A 132 25.13 -2.67 -11.31
CA LEU A 132 26.61 -2.77 -11.27
C LEU A 132 27.30 -1.45 -11.66
#